data_AF-A0A7C4SA86-F1
#
_entry.id   AF-A0A7C4SA86-F1
#
_cell.length_a   1.000
_cell.length_b   1.000
_cell.length_c   1.000
_cell.angle_alpha   90.00
_cell.angle_beta   90.00
_cell.angle_gamma   90.00
#
_symmetry.space_group_name_H-M   'P 1'
#
loop_
_entity.id
_entity.type
_entity.pdbx_description
1 polymer ?
#
loop_
_entity_poly.entity_id
_entity_poly.type
_entity_poly.pdbx_seq_one_letter_code
_entity_poly.pdbx_strand_id
1 'polypeptide(L)' 'MLKDLGVELKAGDLIRFVKVINEPHVKPVELATKNEIDADKYVDYLRSTFEQVLDALGLEFDEIIGLTRLERFM' A
#
# COMPACT_ATOMS: atom_id res chain seq x y z
N MET A 1 13.21 -10.06 -12.24
CA MET A 1 13.92 -9.47 -11.08
C MET A 1 14.60 -10.51 -10.19
N LEU A 2 13.88 -11.35 -9.42
CA LEU A 2 14.55 -12.30 -8.50
C LEU A 2 15.37 -13.38 -9.22
N LYS A 3 14.82 -13.99 -10.27
CA LYS A 3 15.55 -14.98 -11.09
C LYS A 3 16.76 -14.36 -11.80
N ASP A 4 16.62 -13.11 -12.26
CA ASP A 4 17.69 -12.40 -12.96
C ASP A 4 18.88 -12.07 -12.03
N LEU A 5 18.63 -12.05 -10.71
CA LEU A 5 19.66 -11.92 -9.67
C LEU A 5 20.25 -13.27 -9.23
N GLY A 6 19.90 -14.36 -9.90
CA GLY A 6 20.38 -15.71 -9.58
C GLY A 6 19.66 -16.38 -8.40
N VAL A 7 18.51 -15.84 -7.95
CA VAL A 7 17.71 -16.49 -6.92
C VAL A 7 16.94 -17.67 -7.55
N GLU A 8 17.28 -18.89 -7.15
CA GLU A 8 16.49 -20.07 -7.47
C GLU A 8 15.15 -20.03 -6.71
N LEU A 9 14.05 -20.03 -7.45
CA LEU A 9 12.69 -20.11 -6.90
C LEU A 9 12.07 -21.47 -7.21
N LYS A 10 11.56 -22.13 -6.18
CA LYS A 10 10.87 -23.42 -6.22
C LYS A 10 9.41 -23.26 -5.81
N ALA A 11 8.58 -24.24 -6.17
CA ALA A 11 7.20 -24.26 -5.74
C ALA A 11 7.13 -24.38 -4.21
N GLY A 12 6.37 -23.49 -3.57
CA GLY A 12 6.30 -23.38 -2.11
C GLY A 12 7.12 -22.22 -1.53
N ASP A 13 7.98 -21.58 -2.32
CA ASP A 13 8.75 -20.43 -1.85
C ASP A 13 7.87 -19.19 -1.65
N LEU A 14 8.12 -18.48 -0.54
CA LEU A 14 7.43 -17.23 -0.23
C LEU A 14 8.12 -16.05 -0.91
N ILE A 15 7.40 -15.37 -1.80
CA ILE A 15 7.87 -14.13 -2.43
C ILE A 15 7.32 -12.94 -1.65
N ARG A 16 8.23 -12.12 -1.10
CA ARG A 16 7.88 -10.88 -0.41
C ARG A 16 8.15 -9.71 -1.35
N PHE A 17 7.16 -8.86 -1.55
CA PHE A 17 7.28 -7.69 -2.42
C PHE A 17 6.55 -6.49 -1.85
N VAL A 18 6.88 -5.31 -2.37
CA VAL A 18 6.25 -4.03 -2.07
C VAL A 18 5.86 -3.30 -3.34
N LYS A 19 4.83 -2.46 -3.25
CA LYS A 19 4.46 -1.53 -4.33
C LYS A 19 5.44 -0.38 -4.38
N VAL A 20 5.87 -0.06 -5.59
CA VAL A 20 6.79 1.05 -5.84
C VAL A 20 6.22 1.99 -6.89
N ILE A 21 6.65 3.25 -6.85
CA ILE A 21 6.14 4.30 -7.74
C ILE A 21 6.59 4.05 -9.19
N ASN A 22 7.82 3.57 -9.36
CA ASN A 22 8.43 3.37 -10.67
C ASN A 22 8.02 2.03 -11.30
N GLU A 23 7.95 1.97 -12.63
CA GLU A 23 7.81 0.72 -13.38
C GLU A 23 8.85 -0.32 -12.93
N PRO A 24 8.46 -1.59 -12.68
CA PRO A 24 7.18 -2.23 -12.99
C PRO A 24 6.11 -2.14 -11.87
N HIS A 25 6.15 -1.11 -11.03
CA HIS A 25 5.26 -0.87 -9.89
C HIS A 25 5.32 -1.89 -8.75
N VAL A 26 6.26 -2.83 -8.83
CA VAL A 26 6.49 -3.82 -7.79
C VAL A 26 7.97 -4.18 -7.72
N LYS A 27 8.48 -4.34 -6.50
CA LYS A 27 9.83 -4.87 -6.26
C LYS A 27 9.83 -5.86 -5.10
N PRO A 28 10.68 -6.90 -5.15
CA PRO A 28 11.02 -7.68 -3.98
C PRO A 28 11.50 -6.77 -2.85
N VAL A 29 11.16 -7.12 -1.60
CA VAL A 29 11.52 -6.31 -0.42
C VAL A 29 13.03 -6.08 -0.34
N GLU A 30 13.81 -7.07 -0.76
CA GLU A 30 15.27 -7.08 -0.76
C GLU A 30 15.88 -6.08 -1.76
N LEU A 31 15.12 -5.67 -2.77
CA LEU A 31 15.55 -4.74 -3.83
C LEU A 31 14.92 -3.36 -3.71
N ALA A 32 14.01 -3.19 -2.76
CA ALA A 32 13.27 -1.97 -2.57
C ALA A 32 13.99 -1.03 -1.58
N THR A 33 13.97 0.26 -1.90
CA THR A 33 14.39 1.35 -1.01
C THR A 33 13.15 2.05 -0.44
N LYS A 34 13.28 2.72 0.71
CA LYS A 34 12.13 3.38 1.33
C LYS A 34 11.52 4.49 0.48
N ASN A 35 12.36 5.17 -0.31
CA ASN A 35 11.97 6.35 -1.08
C ASN A 35 11.15 6.01 -2.33
N GLU A 36 11.17 4.76 -2.78
CA GLU A 36 10.40 4.33 -3.94
C GLU A 36 9.07 3.67 -3.57
N ILE A 37 8.79 3.47 -2.27
CA ILE A 37 7.55 2.85 -1.83
C ILE A 37 6.37 3.76 -2.17
N ASP A 38 5.38 3.20 -2.85
CA ASP A 38 4.15 3.90 -3.20
C ASP A 38 3.16 3.82 -2.03
N ALA A 39 3.27 4.76 -1.09
CA ALA A 39 2.42 4.81 0.09
C ALA A 39 0.95 5.08 -0.27
N ASP A 40 0.70 5.89 -1.30
CA ASP A 40 -0.64 6.24 -1.76
C ASP A 40 -1.41 4.99 -2.21
N LYS A 41 -0.76 4.05 -2.90
CA LYS A 41 -1.38 2.76 -3.23
C LYS A 41 -1.84 1.96 -2.01
N TYR A 42 -1.07 1.99 -0.92
CA TYR A 42 -1.49 1.32 0.31
C TYR A 42 -2.65 2.05 0.97
N VAL A 43 -2.70 3.38 0.91
CA VAL A 43 -3.86 4.16 1.38
C VAL A 43 -5.11 3.85 0.57
N ASP A 44 -5.00 3.76 -0.77
CA ASP A 44 -6.11 3.37 -1.64
C ASP A 44 -6.65 1.97 -1.32
N TYR A 45 -5.76 1.02 -1.03
CA TYR A 45 -6.15 -0.32 -0.61
C TYR A 45 -6.86 -0.31 0.74
N LEU A 46 -6.40 0.49 1.69
CA LEU A 46 -7.08 0.67 2.96
C LEU A 46 -8.48 1.28 2.76
N ARG A 47 -8.59 2.35 1.95
CA ARG A 47 -9.88 2.97 1.63
C ARG A 47 -10.86 1.95 1.07
N SER A 48 -10.49 1.28 -0.02
CA SER A 48 -11.35 0.29 -0.68
C SER A 48 -11.71 -0.90 0.23
N THR A 49 -10.82 -1.30 1.14
CA THR A 49 -11.10 -2.39 2.10
C THR A 49 -12.14 -1.97 3.13
N PHE A 50 -12.10 -0.72 3.59
CA PHE A 50 -12.91 -0.24 4.71
C PHE A 50 -14.13 0.57 4.30
N GLU A 51 -14.27 1.00 3.04
CA GLU A 51 -15.39 1.81 2.54
C GLU A 51 -16.74 1.27 3.02
N GLN A 52 -17.04 -0.01 2.75
CA GLN A 52 -18.31 -0.63 3.16
C GLN A 52 -18.53 -0.65 4.68
N VAL A 53 -17.46 -0.82 5.45
CA VAL A 53 -17.52 -0.86 6.92
C VAL A 53 -17.76 0.53 7.48
N LEU A 54 -17.10 1.54 6.92
CA LEU A 54 -17.20 2.92 7.35
C LEU A 54 -18.54 3.54 6.95
N ASP A 55 -19.05 3.24 5.75
CA ASP A 55 -20.37 3.65 5.28
C ASP A 55 -21.47 3.18 6.22
N ALA A 56 -21.40 1.92 6.68
CA ALA A 56 -22.36 1.36 7.64
C ALA A 56 -22.33 2.07 9.00
N LEU A 57 -21.20 2.69 9.34
CA LEU A 57 -21.01 3.47 10.57
C LEU A 57 -21.25 4.97 10.36
N GLY A 58 -21.58 5.41 9.14
CA GLY A 58 -21.73 6.82 8.79
C GLY A 58 -20.43 7.61 8.90
N LEU A 59 -19.29 6.97 8.65
CA LEU A 59 -17.97 7.57 8.71
C LEU A 59 -17.37 7.69 7.31
N GLU A 60 -16.68 8.79 7.04
CA GLU A 60 -15.91 8.98 5.81
C GLU A 60 -14.44 8.61 6.04
N PHE A 61 -13.85 7.81 5.17
CA PHE A 61 -12.44 7.39 5.29
C PHE A 61 -11.48 8.59 5.36
N ASP A 62 -11.78 9.66 4.61
CA ASP A 62 -11.01 10.90 4.61
C ASP A 62 -10.93 11.57 5.98
N GLU A 63 -12.02 11.51 6.76
CA GLU A 63 -12.05 12.09 8.10
C GLU A 63 -11.13 11.33 9.08
N ILE A 64 -10.89 10.04 8.83
CA ILE A 64 -10.09 9.15 9.68
C ILE A 64 -8.59 9.33 9.43
N ILE A 65 -8.18 9.46 8.18
CA ILE A 65 -6.75 9.66 7.81
C ILE A 65 -6.22 11.05 8.16
N GLY A 66 -7.04 11.90 8.78
CA GLY A 66 -6.63 13.21 9.25
C GLY A 66 -6.74 14.30 8.19
N LEU A 67 -7.54 14.13 7.13
CA LEU A 67 -8.18 15.27 6.48
C LEU A 67 -9.26 15.81 7.42
N THR A 68 -8.85 16.25 8.61
CA THR A 68 -9.73 16.96 9.52
C THR A 68 -10.09 18.27 8.85
N ARG A 69 -11.35 18.41 8.46
CA ARG A 69 -11.94 19.71 8.14
C ARG A 69 -11.56 20.68 9.26
N LEU A 70 -11.07 21.86 8.88
CA LEU A 70 -10.71 22.95 9.81
C LEU A 70 -11.82 23.25 10.84
N GLU A 71 -13.06 22.89 10.52
CA GLU A 71 -14.25 22.94 11.38
C GLU A 71 -14.10 22.21 12.72
N ARG A 72 -13.21 21.19 12.84
CA ARG A 72 -13.02 20.43 14.09
C ARG A 72 -12.11 21.14 15.12
N PHE A 73 -11.51 22.27 14.73
CA PHE A 73 -10.64 23.11 15.57
C PHE A 73 -11.27 24.46 15.95
N MET A 74 -12.55 24.70 15.62
CA MET A 74 -13.32 25.89 16.03
C MET A 74 -14.44 25.53 16.99
#